data_AF-A0A177WDB4-F1
#
_entry.id   AF-A0A177WDB4-F1
#
_cell.length_a   1.000
_cell.length_b   1.000
_cell.length_c   1.000
_cell.angle_alpha   90.00
_cell.angle_beta   90.00
_cell.angle_gamma   90.00
#
_symmetry.space_group_name_H-M   'P 1'
#
loop_
_entity.id
_entity.type
_entity.pdbx_description
1 polymer ?
#
loop_
_entity_poly.entity_id
_entity_poly.type
_entity_poly.pdbx_seq_one_letter_code
_entity_poly.pdbx_strand_id
1 'polypeptide(L)'
;MAQAVLVIVMESVVYNQFTASIDTNEPGPARGIPVYLVIFLMAQIFQIVLCWDALIKQNTMQIGSFVAFNLAILCYSIFQYAQLIKIANSDIGLTVPLIVILVIVAIFQCLFVFLASKLYHEFGWTIFKRIGADPYMRDMYRTYQIFVLLVKIDVFFVVGFGIQFLVLVIKTSDPEFGITIAAIPIMLLILAVAVYGVRKEDKIIVFCFLFGLILAVAYFIFKLVRIHTRQAQYADTKYYLTFFAVLSLAMVIATFIIAIKCILNFGKGLACHLANKNNSKEHSIPVERLPFE
;
A
#
# COMPACT_ATOMS: atom_id res chain seq x y z
N MET A 1 12.60 -0.39 -10.85
CA MET A 1 13.73 -1.07 -10.18
C MET A 1 14.84 -0.09 -9.82
N ALA A 2 15.37 0.71 -10.77
CA ALA A 2 16.44 1.69 -10.48
C ALA A 2 16.13 2.65 -9.31
N GLN A 3 14.95 3.28 -9.28
CA GLN A 3 14.55 4.15 -8.16
C GLN A 3 14.67 3.43 -6.80
N ALA A 4 14.09 2.24 -6.68
CA ALA A 4 14.07 1.49 -5.43
C ALA A 4 15.48 1.16 -4.94
N VAL A 5 16.38 0.75 -5.83
CA VAL A 5 17.79 0.48 -5.47
C VAL A 5 18.48 1.75 -4.96
N LEU A 6 18.35 2.86 -5.69
CA LEU A 6 18.96 4.13 -5.31
C LEU A 6 18.43 4.64 -3.96
N VAL A 7 17.11 4.57 -3.75
CA VAL A 7 16.49 4.99 -2.48
C VAL A 7 16.91 4.08 -1.34
N ILE A 8 16.93 2.76 -1.52
CA ILE A 8 17.36 1.81 -0.48
C ILE A 8 18.82 2.06 -0.05
N VAL A 9 19.71 2.31 -1.02
CA VAL A 9 21.12 2.63 -0.72
C VAL A 9 21.22 3.92 0.08
N MET A 10 20.54 4.98 -0.36
CA MET A 10 20.57 6.27 0.34
C MET A 10 19.93 6.19 1.74
N GLU A 11 18.83 5.46 1.89
CA GLU A 11 18.20 5.21 3.20
C GLU A 11 19.11 4.44 4.15
N SER A 12 19.86 3.47 3.64
CA SER A 12 20.84 2.74 4.44
C SER A 12 21.97 3.66 4.95
N VAL A 13 22.39 4.64 4.14
CA VAL A 13 23.35 5.67 4.56
C VAL A 13 22.75 6.56 5.66
N VAL A 14 21.50 7.02 5.49
CA VAL A 14 20.78 7.81 6.51
C VAL A 14 20.68 7.04 7.81
N TYR A 15 20.30 5.76 7.75
CA TYR A 15 20.19 4.89 8.93
C TYR A 15 21.53 4.73 9.67
N ASN A 16 22.63 4.51 8.94
CA ASN A 16 23.95 4.37 9.54
C ASN A 16 24.43 5.67 10.19
N GLN A 17 24.24 6.82 9.54
CA GLN A 17 24.59 8.13 10.13
C GLN A 17 23.74 8.43 11.37
N PHE A 18 22.45 8.12 11.30
CA PHE A 18 21.52 8.34 12.40
C PHE A 18 21.88 7.50 13.64
N THR A 19 22.13 6.20 13.45
CA THR A 19 22.49 5.29 14.55
C THR A 19 23.87 5.54 15.12
N ALA A 20 24.81 6.05 14.32
CA ALA A 20 26.13 6.44 14.79
C ALA A 20 26.11 7.70 15.69
N SER A 21 25.11 8.57 15.54
CA SER A 21 25.07 9.88 16.20
C SER A 21 24.06 9.99 17.32
N ILE A 22 23.05 9.11 17.39
CA ILE A 22 21.99 9.19 18.38
C ILE A 22 21.77 7.82 19.02
N ASP A 23 21.89 7.77 20.35
CA ASP A 23 21.56 6.57 21.12
C ASP A 23 20.03 6.41 21.18
N THR A 24 19.53 5.42 20.45
CA THR A 24 18.10 5.12 20.37
C THR A 24 17.51 4.51 21.64
N ASN A 25 18.35 4.23 22.64
CA ASN A 25 17.92 3.69 23.94
C ASN A 25 17.37 4.76 24.89
N GLU A 26 17.68 6.04 24.68
CA GLU A 26 17.13 7.12 25.49
C GLU A 26 15.68 7.47 25.07
N PRO A 27 14.77 7.70 26.03
CA PRO A 27 13.40 8.09 25.72
C PRO A 27 13.38 9.50 25.09
N GLY A 28 13.08 9.57 23.80
CA GLY A 28 12.94 10.82 23.06
C GLY A 28 12.58 10.64 21.58
N PRO A 29 12.57 11.74 20.79
CA PRO A 29 12.04 11.73 19.44
C PRO A 29 12.75 10.84 18.44
N ALA A 30 13.99 10.51 18.77
CA ALA A 30 14.84 9.63 17.98
C ALA A 30 14.34 8.18 17.93
N ARG A 31 13.60 7.71 18.96
CA ARG A 31 13.18 6.30 19.06
C ARG A 31 12.27 5.87 17.91
N GLY A 32 11.48 6.79 17.35
CA GLY A 32 10.55 6.50 16.26
C GLY A 32 11.18 6.43 14.88
N ILE A 33 12.32 7.08 14.70
CA ILE A 33 12.95 7.29 13.40
C ILE A 33 13.33 5.98 12.70
N PRO A 34 13.99 5.01 13.37
CA PRO A 34 14.31 3.72 12.75
C PRO A 34 13.11 3.02 12.14
N VAL A 35 11.95 3.06 12.81
CA VAL A 35 10.72 2.43 12.32
C VAL A 35 10.22 3.10 11.05
N TYR A 36 10.32 4.42 10.95
CA TYR A 36 9.98 5.16 9.75
C TYR A 36 10.87 4.80 8.57
N LEU A 37 12.19 4.78 8.78
CA LEU A 37 13.17 4.39 7.75
C LEU A 37 12.88 2.96 7.22
N VAL A 38 12.61 2.01 8.13
CA VAL A 38 12.27 0.62 7.76
C VAL A 38 10.98 0.54 6.94
N ILE A 39 9.95 1.32 7.27
CA ILE A 39 8.70 1.34 6.49
C ILE A 39 8.92 1.94 5.10
N PHE A 40 9.81 2.93 4.99
CA PHE A 40 10.15 3.50 3.70
C PHE A 40 10.92 2.49 2.82
N LEU A 41 11.83 1.71 3.40
CA LEU A 41 12.46 0.57 2.72
C LEU A 41 11.42 -0.47 2.27
N MET A 42 10.48 -0.82 3.16
CA MET A 42 9.38 -1.74 2.83
C MET A 42 8.53 -1.19 1.68
N ALA A 43 8.29 0.12 1.63
CA ALA A 43 7.56 0.77 0.53
C ALA A 43 8.29 0.60 -0.81
N GLN A 44 9.62 0.71 -0.84
CA GLN A 44 10.39 0.49 -2.08
C GLN A 44 10.26 -0.95 -2.59
N ILE A 45 10.32 -1.94 -1.69
CA ILE A 45 10.12 -3.35 -2.04
C ILE A 45 8.70 -3.58 -2.56
N PHE A 46 7.70 -3.05 -1.85
CA PHE A 46 6.30 -3.17 -2.26
C PHE A 46 6.03 -2.50 -3.61
N GLN A 47 6.65 -1.36 -3.90
CA GLN A 47 6.56 -0.69 -5.19
C GLN A 47 7.11 -1.55 -6.33
N ILE A 48 8.19 -2.31 -6.12
CA ILE A 48 8.70 -3.27 -7.12
C ILE A 48 7.64 -4.36 -7.37
N VAL A 49 7.01 -4.89 -6.32
CA VAL A 49 5.95 -5.90 -6.44
C VAL A 49 4.73 -5.35 -7.19
N LEU A 50 4.33 -4.10 -6.94
CA LEU A 50 3.26 -3.45 -7.69
C LEU A 50 3.61 -3.29 -9.17
N CYS A 51 4.83 -2.87 -9.47
CA CYS A 51 5.32 -2.71 -10.84
C CYS A 51 5.32 -4.05 -11.58
N TRP A 52 5.87 -5.09 -10.94
CA TRP A 52 5.91 -6.44 -11.50
C TRP A 52 4.51 -6.99 -11.79
N ASP A 53 3.57 -6.84 -10.85
CA ASP A 53 2.19 -7.26 -11.04
C ASP A 53 1.50 -6.49 -12.19
N ALA A 54 1.71 -5.17 -12.27
CA ALA A 54 1.15 -4.31 -13.31
C ALA A 54 1.62 -4.72 -14.71
N LEU A 55 2.91 -5.05 -14.85
CA LEU A 55 3.51 -5.47 -16.12
C LEU A 55 3.04 -6.86 -16.54
N ILE A 56 3.03 -7.85 -15.65
CA ILE A 56 2.59 -9.22 -15.96
C ILE A 56 1.12 -9.25 -16.37
N LYS A 57 0.26 -8.52 -15.65
CA LYS A 57 -1.17 -8.51 -15.93
C LYS A 57 -1.55 -7.62 -17.10
N GLN A 58 -0.61 -6.80 -17.61
CA GLN A 58 -0.81 -5.80 -18.65
C GLN A 58 -2.07 -4.95 -18.38
N ASN A 59 -2.23 -4.56 -17.11
CA ASN A 59 -3.45 -3.93 -16.62
C ASN A 59 -3.23 -2.43 -16.41
N THR A 60 -3.94 -1.62 -17.19
CA THR A 60 -3.87 -0.14 -17.11
C THR A 60 -4.19 0.38 -15.72
N MET A 61 -5.14 -0.23 -15.02
CA MET A 61 -5.52 0.21 -13.67
C MET A 61 -4.37 -0.01 -12.68
N GLN A 62 -3.60 -1.10 -12.84
CA GLN A 62 -2.47 -1.41 -11.96
C GLN A 62 -1.28 -0.47 -12.15
N ILE A 63 -1.06 0.00 -13.38
CA ILE A 63 -0.08 1.07 -13.64
C ILE A 63 -0.48 2.35 -12.90
N GLY A 64 -1.77 2.68 -12.90
CA GLY A 64 -2.31 3.82 -12.14
C GLY A 64 -1.99 3.73 -10.64
N SER A 65 -2.17 2.57 -10.02
CA SER A 65 -1.76 2.37 -8.61
C SER A 65 -0.28 2.49 -8.39
N PHE A 66 0.55 1.96 -9.29
CA PHE A 66 1.99 2.08 -9.16
C PHE A 66 2.42 3.56 -9.13
N VAL A 67 1.86 4.40 -10.01
CA VAL A 67 2.14 5.84 -10.03
C VAL A 67 1.58 6.56 -8.79
N ALA A 68 0.36 6.23 -8.38
CA ALA A 68 -0.26 6.81 -7.18
C ALA A 68 0.50 6.42 -5.89
N PHE A 69 1.00 5.19 -5.82
CA PHE A 69 1.81 4.72 -4.70
C PHE A 69 3.16 5.42 -4.67
N ASN A 70 3.80 5.66 -5.82
CA ASN A 70 5.02 6.45 -5.89
C ASN A 70 4.81 7.93 -5.50
N LEU A 71 3.62 8.48 -5.77
CA LEU A 71 3.24 9.80 -5.25
C LEU A 71 3.15 9.81 -3.72
N ALA A 72 2.60 8.75 -3.11
CA ALA A 72 2.58 8.61 -1.65
C ALA A 72 4.00 8.50 -1.07
N ILE A 73 4.91 7.78 -1.75
CA ILE A 73 6.34 7.72 -1.40
C ILE A 73 6.99 9.11 -1.49
N LEU A 74 6.67 9.91 -2.50
CA LEU A 74 7.14 11.29 -2.61
C LEU A 74 6.67 12.14 -1.42
N CYS A 75 5.37 12.10 -1.09
CA CYS A 75 4.84 12.78 0.09
C CYS A 75 5.56 12.32 1.37
N TYR A 76 5.79 11.01 1.51
CA TYR A 76 6.53 10.45 2.63
C TYR A 76 7.95 11.03 2.74
N SER A 77 8.69 11.12 1.64
CA SER A 77 10.05 11.69 1.63
C SER A 77 10.10 13.17 2.07
N ILE A 78 9.06 13.95 1.74
CA ILE A 78 8.92 15.35 2.18
C ILE A 78 8.73 15.41 3.70
N PHE A 79 7.83 14.59 4.24
CA PHE A 79 7.63 14.48 5.69
C PHE A 79 8.90 14.04 6.40
N GLN A 80 9.63 13.09 5.79
CA GLN A 80 10.87 12.59 6.34
C GLN A 80 11.95 13.64 6.43
N TYR A 81 12.16 14.40 5.35
CA TYR A 81 13.05 15.55 5.37
C TYR A 81 12.65 16.55 6.46
N ALA A 82 11.38 16.96 6.51
CA ALA A 82 10.89 17.99 7.43
C ALA A 82 11.02 17.60 8.91
N GLN A 83 10.99 16.31 9.24
CA GLN A 83 11.12 15.83 10.60
C GLN A 83 12.57 15.52 10.99
N LEU A 84 13.35 14.86 10.13
CA LEU A 84 14.72 14.49 10.46
C LEU A 84 15.64 15.72 10.54
N ILE A 85 15.40 16.77 9.74
CA ILE A 85 16.22 18.00 9.82
C ILE A 85 16.03 18.76 11.13
N LYS A 86 14.88 18.59 11.82
CA LYS A 86 14.65 19.21 13.14
C LYS A 86 15.41 18.50 14.25
N ILE A 87 15.77 17.23 14.03
CA ILE A 87 16.43 16.36 15.00
C ILE A 87 17.94 16.29 14.71
N ALA A 88 18.32 16.48 13.44
CA ALA A 88 19.70 16.66 13.05
C ALA A 88 20.23 18.00 13.56
N ASN A 89 21.06 17.96 14.60
CA ASN A 89 22.00 19.06 14.85
C ASN A 89 22.92 19.19 13.63
N SER A 90 23.39 20.40 13.35
CA SER A 90 24.20 20.75 12.16
C SER A 90 25.42 19.84 11.91
N ASP A 91 25.87 19.09 12.92
CA ASP A 91 27.07 18.26 12.87
C ASP A 91 26.85 16.83 12.31
N ILE A 92 25.59 16.37 12.18
CA ILE A 92 25.30 14.94 11.85
C ILE A 92 25.31 14.66 10.34
N GLY A 93 25.36 15.68 9.48
CA GLY A 93 25.49 15.51 8.02
C GLY A 93 24.28 14.85 7.31
N LEU A 94 23.15 14.67 7.99
CA LEU A 94 21.93 14.03 7.47
C LEU A 94 21.23 14.82 6.36
N THR A 95 21.46 16.13 6.26
CA THR A 95 20.73 17.02 5.34
C THR A 95 20.93 16.62 3.88
N VAL A 96 22.16 16.30 3.48
CA VAL A 96 22.51 15.96 2.10
C VAL A 96 21.80 14.68 1.63
N PRO A 97 21.93 13.52 2.31
CA PRO A 97 21.28 12.30 1.83
C PRO A 97 19.75 12.41 1.80
N LEU A 98 19.12 13.13 2.75
CA LEU A 98 17.67 13.33 2.76
C LEU A 98 17.18 14.16 1.57
N ILE A 99 17.89 15.23 1.20
CA ILE A 99 17.57 16.01 0.00
C ILE A 99 17.73 15.15 -1.26
N VAL A 100 18.81 14.37 -1.33
CA VAL A 100 19.07 13.48 -2.48
C VAL A 100 17.95 12.45 -2.65
N ILE A 101 17.47 11.83 -1.57
CA ILE A 101 16.33 10.90 -1.61
C ILE A 101 15.09 11.57 -2.20
N LEU A 102 14.72 12.75 -1.70
CA LEU A 102 13.56 13.50 -2.18
C LEU A 102 13.69 13.84 -3.67
N VAL A 103 14.85 14.32 -4.11
CA VAL A 103 15.11 14.67 -5.52
C VAL A 103 15.04 13.43 -6.42
N ILE A 104 15.62 12.31 -6.01
CA ILE A 104 15.54 11.05 -6.76
C ILE A 104 14.08 10.63 -6.93
N VAL A 105 13.31 10.56 -5.84
CA VAL A 105 11.90 10.15 -5.89
C VAL A 105 11.08 11.10 -6.76
N ALA A 106 11.33 12.42 -6.70
CA ALA A 106 10.64 13.41 -7.52
C ALA A 106 10.93 13.25 -9.02
N ILE A 107 12.20 13.06 -9.39
CA ILE A 107 12.60 12.83 -10.79
C ILE A 107 11.93 11.56 -11.33
N PHE A 108 12.00 10.47 -10.56
CA PHE A 108 11.38 9.21 -10.98
C PHE A 108 9.85 9.28 -10.96
N GLN A 109 9.22 10.10 -10.12
CA GLN A 109 7.77 10.34 -10.18
C GLN A 109 7.37 10.93 -11.54
N CYS A 110 8.06 11.98 -11.99
CA CYS A 110 7.83 12.58 -13.31
C CYS A 110 8.05 11.55 -14.43
N LEU A 111 9.14 10.77 -14.33
CA LEU A 111 9.45 9.71 -15.28
C LEU A 111 8.34 8.63 -15.32
N PHE A 112 7.87 8.16 -14.17
CA PHE A 112 6.82 7.15 -14.10
C PHE A 112 5.47 7.67 -14.59
N VAL A 113 5.12 8.93 -14.36
CA VAL A 113 3.93 9.56 -14.97
C VAL A 113 4.04 9.56 -16.50
N PHE A 114 5.21 9.93 -17.04
CA PHE A 114 5.45 9.90 -18.48
C PHE A 114 5.37 8.48 -19.07
N LEU A 115 6.05 7.50 -18.45
CA LEU A 115 6.00 6.10 -18.90
C LEU A 115 4.58 5.53 -18.79
N ALA A 116 3.89 5.79 -17.67
CA ALA A 116 2.52 5.34 -17.46
C ALA A 116 1.57 5.90 -18.51
N SER A 117 1.77 7.15 -18.94
CA SER A 117 0.95 7.77 -19.99
C SER A 117 1.09 7.03 -21.33
N LYS A 118 2.33 6.66 -21.71
CA LYS A 118 2.55 5.83 -22.90
C LYS A 118 1.97 4.42 -22.75
N LEU A 119 2.19 3.81 -21.60
CA LEU A 119 1.77 2.43 -21.34
C LEU A 119 0.25 2.28 -21.22
N TYR A 120 -0.43 3.32 -20.73
CA TYR A 120 -1.89 3.40 -20.66
C TYR A 120 -2.52 3.32 -22.06
N HIS A 121 -1.92 3.98 -23.05
CA HIS A 121 -2.37 3.90 -24.44
C HIS A 121 -2.23 2.46 -24.97
N GLU A 122 -1.04 1.86 -24.88
CA GLU A 122 -0.74 0.52 -25.39
C GLU A 122 -1.64 -0.59 -24.78
N PHE A 123 -1.79 -0.57 -23.45
CA PHE A 123 -2.57 -1.57 -22.73
C PHE A 123 -4.08 -1.30 -22.83
N GLY A 124 -4.49 -0.04 -23.00
CA GLY A 124 -5.88 0.33 -23.27
C GLY A 124 -6.40 -0.32 -24.56
N TRP A 125 -5.59 -0.31 -25.63
CA TRP A 125 -5.91 -1.00 -26.88
C TRP A 125 -6.00 -2.52 -26.72
N THR A 126 -5.17 -3.11 -25.86
CA THR A 126 -5.19 -4.55 -25.57
C THR A 126 -6.44 -4.97 -24.80
N ILE A 127 -6.87 -4.15 -23.83
CA ILE A 127 -8.13 -4.37 -23.08
C ILE A 127 -9.34 -4.26 -23.99
N PHE A 128 -9.37 -3.27 -24.89
CA PHE A 128 -10.44 -3.11 -25.87
C PHE A 128 -10.61 -4.37 -26.73
N LYS A 129 -9.51 -4.93 -27.25
CA LYS A 129 -9.52 -6.16 -28.05
C LYS A 129 -9.98 -7.40 -27.27
N ARG A 130 -9.70 -7.48 -25.96
CA ARG A 130 -10.01 -8.66 -25.13
C ARG A 130 -11.46 -8.70 -24.63
N ILE A 131 -12.02 -7.57 -24.23
CA ILE A 131 -13.37 -7.51 -23.62
C ILE A 131 -14.46 -7.28 -24.68
N GLY A 132 -14.10 -6.68 -25.83
CA GLY A 132 -15.04 -6.33 -26.87
C GLY A 132 -15.65 -4.94 -26.69
N ALA A 133 -16.62 -4.63 -27.55
CA ALA A 133 -17.19 -3.29 -27.69
C ALA A 133 -18.20 -2.90 -26.60
N ASP A 134 -18.72 -3.86 -25.81
CA ASP A 134 -19.74 -3.57 -24.79
C ASP A 134 -19.17 -2.64 -23.70
N PRO A 135 -19.68 -1.40 -23.57
CA PRO A 135 -19.20 -0.46 -22.56
C PRO A 135 -19.56 -0.89 -21.14
N TYR A 136 -20.66 -1.64 -20.95
CA TYR A 136 -21.17 -2.02 -19.64
C TYR A 136 -20.23 -3.02 -18.94
N MET A 137 -19.87 -4.10 -19.64
CA MET A 137 -18.93 -5.10 -19.13
C MET A 137 -17.55 -4.51 -18.82
N ARG A 138 -17.10 -3.51 -19.59
CA ARG A 138 -15.82 -2.84 -19.38
C ARG A 138 -15.79 -2.00 -18.10
N ASP A 139 -16.86 -1.27 -17.81
CA ASP A 139 -16.95 -0.45 -16.60
C ASP A 139 -17.02 -1.32 -15.33
N MET A 140 -17.78 -2.40 -15.40
CA MET A 140 -17.88 -3.39 -14.34
C MET A 140 -16.53 -4.07 -14.06
N TYR A 141 -15.82 -4.49 -15.11
CA TYR A 141 -14.47 -5.05 -14.98
C TYR A 141 -13.46 -4.03 -14.42
N ARG A 142 -13.54 -2.78 -14.86
CA ARG A 142 -12.70 -1.69 -14.33
C ARG A 142 -12.95 -1.48 -12.84
N THR A 143 -14.20 -1.44 -12.41
CA THR A 143 -14.57 -1.30 -10.99
C THR A 143 -13.98 -2.44 -10.15
N TYR A 144 -14.09 -3.68 -10.62
CA TYR A 144 -13.45 -4.84 -9.97
C TYR A 144 -11.92 -4.72 -9.89
N GLN A 145 -11.27 -4.27 -10.97
CA GLN A 145 -9.83 -4.06 -10.97
C GLN A 145 -9.39 -2.96 -10.01
N ILE A 146 -10.15 -1.86 -9.90
CA ILE A 146 -9.90 -0.79 -8.91
C ILE A 146 -10.04 -1.37 -7.50
N PHE A 147 -11.06 -2.20 -7.25
CA PHE A 147 -11.25 -2.85 -5.95
C PHE A 147 -10.04 -3.69 -5.54
N VAL A 148 -9.63 -4.62 -6.39
CA VAL A 148 -8.47 -5.51 -6.12
C VAL A 148 -7.18 -4.70 -5.89
N LEU A 149 -7.05 -3.59 -6.60
CA LEU A 149 -5.93 -2.66 -6.50
C LEU A 149 -5.91 -1.89 -5.19
N LEU A 150 -7.05 -1.34 -4.76
CA LEU A 150 -7.18 -0.67 -3.47
C LEU A 150 -6.89 -1.65 -2.33
N VAL A 151 -7.47 -2.87 -2.36
CA VAL A 151 -7.19 -3.91 -1.36
C VAL A 151 -5.71 -4.28 -1.31
N LYS A 152 -5.03 -4.33 -2.46
CA LYS A 152 -3.59 -4.59 -2.51
C LYS A 152 -2.79 -3.48 -1.84
N ILE A 153 -3.16 -2.22 -2.05
CA ILE A 153 -2.54 -1.08 -1.36
C ILE A 153 -2.88 -1.10 0.14
N ASP A 154 -4.13 -1.45 0.52
CA ASP A 154 -4.56 -1.56 1.92
C ASP A 154 -3.72 -2.56 2.71
N VAL A 155 -3.27 -3.66 2.08
CA VAL A 155 -2.32 -4.60 2.71
C VAL A 155 -1.05 -3.88 3.20
N PHE A 156 -0.48 -2.98 2.39
CA PHE A 156 0.68 -2.20 2.81
C PHE A 156 0.36 -1.25 3.97
N PHE A 157 -0.79 -0.57 3.92
CA PHE A 157 -1.19 0.34 4.99
C PHE A 157 -1.52 -0.38 6.30
N VAL A 158 -2.17 -1.55 6.25
CA VAL A 158 -2.45 -2.38 7.43
C VAL A 158 -1.16 -2.83 8.09
N VAL A 159 -0.19 -3.33 7.30
CA VAL A 159 1.10 -3.77 7.85
C VAL A 159 1.92 -2.58 8.35
N GLY A 160 2.02 -1.52 7.57
CA GLY A 160 2.76 -0.30 7.93
C GLY A 160 2.22 0.35 9.20
N PHE A 161 0.91 0.60 9.27
CA PHE A 161 0.29 1.16 10.47
C PHE A 161 0.41 0.21 11.66
N GLY A 162 0.23 -1.09 11.43
CA GLY A 162 0.36 -2.11 12.47
C GLY A 162 1.75 -2.11 13.11
N ILE A 163 2.81 -2.11 12.30
CA ILE A 163 4.20 -2.06 12.78
C ILE A 163 4.47 -0.74 13.52
N GLN A 164 4.08 0.41 12.96
CA GLN A 164 4.26 1.71 13.62
C GLN A 164 3.56 1.76 14.97
N PHE A 165 2.31 1.34 15.00
CA PHE A 165 1.51 1.40 16.21
C PHE A 165 2.04 0.45 17.28
N LEU A 166 2.41 -0.77 16.90
CA LEU A 166 2.98 -1.77 17.79
C LEU A 166 4.31 -1.30 18.39
N VAL A 167 5.25 -0.84 17.56
CA VAL A 167 6.61 -0.51 18.02
C VAL A 167 6.66 0.83 18.76
N LEU A 168 5.86 1.82 18.36
CA LEU A 168 6.00 3.20 18.83
C LEU A 168 5.02 3.60 19.93
N VAL A 169 3.93 2.85 20.11
CA VAL A 169 2.84 3.29 20.97
C VAL A 169 2.56 2.32 22.11
N ILE A 170 2.58 1.02 21.82
CA ILE A 170 2.15 0.01 22.79
C ILE A 170 3.34 -0.44 23.63
N LYS A 171 3.16 -0.45 24.96
CA LYS A 171 4.12 -1.07 25.87
C LYS A 171 3.97 -2.59 25.82
N THR A 172 5.08 -3.31 25.82
CA THR A 172 5.11 -4.78 25.79
C THR A 172 4.35 -5.44 26.95
N SER A 173 4.13 -4.73 28.06
CA SER A 173 3.38 -5.21 29.23
C SER A 173 1.86 -5.13 29.10
N ASP A 174 1.34 -4.37 28.11
CA ASP A 174 -0.10 -4.16 27.96
C ASP A 174 -0.74 -5.26 27.10
N PRO A 175 -1.94 -5.77 27.43
CA PRO A 175 -2.65 -6.75 26.61
C PRO A 175 -2.99 -6.23 25.21
N GLU A 176 -3.03 -4.90 25.01
CA GLU A 176 -3.17 -4.27 23.68
C GLU A 176 -2.07 -4.75 22.69
N PHE A 177 -0.88 -5.13 23.18
CA PHE A 177 0.26 -5.55 22.37
C PHE A 177 -0.01 -6.87 21.64
N GLY A 178 -0.40 -7.90 22.39
CA GLY A 178 -0.72 -9.22 21.83
C GLY A 178 -1.92 -9.17 20.88
N ILE A 179 -2.94 -8.38 21.23
CA ILE A 179 -4.12 -8.19 20.38
C ILE A 179 -3.72 -7.56 19.04
N THR A 180 -2.85 -6.55 19.03
CA THR A 180 -2.42 -5.87 17.80
C THR A 180 -1.57 -6.79 16.92
N ILE A 181 -0.69 -7.60 17.51
CA ILE A 181 0.10 -8.62 16.78
C ILE A 181 -0.82 -9.62 16.08
N ALA A 182 -1.81 -10.15 16.79
CA ALA A 182 -2.76 -11.09 16.22
C ALA A 182 -3.69 -10.43 15.19
N ALA A 183 -4.01 -9.15 15.35
CA ALA A 183 -4.89 -8.41 14.45
C ALA A 183 -4.30 -8.24 13.04
N ILE A 184 -2.99 -8.01 12.89
CA ILE A 184 -2.35 -7.81 11.57
C ILE A 184 -2.63 -8.99 10.61
N PRO A 185 -2.28 -10.26 10.93
CA PRO A 185 -2.54 -11.38 10.03
C PRO A 185 -4.03 -11.64 9.82
N ILE A 186 -4.87 -11.43 10.84
CA ILE A 186 -6.33 -11.56 10.72
C ILE A 186 -6.86 -10.53 9.71
N MET A 187 -6.42 -9.28 9.77
CA MET A 187 -6.82 -8.23 8.82
C MET A 187 -6.36 -8.55 7.40
N LEU A 188 -5.16 -9.10 7.22
CA LEU A 188 -4.68 -9.57 5.91
C LEU A 188 -5.57 -10.69 5.35
N LEU A 189 -5.99 -11.63 6.20
CA LEU A 189 -6.90 -12.70 5.81
C LEU A 189 -8.28 -12.16 5.42
N ILE A 190 -8.82 -11.21 6.19
CA ILE A 190 -10.09 -10.54 5.87
C ILE A 190 -10.01 -9.85 4.50
N LEU A 191 -8.92 -9.14 4.20
CA LEU A 191 -8.70 -8.52 2.89
C LEU A 191 -8.63 -9.56 1.75
N ALA A 192 -7.97 -10.70 1.97
CA ALA A 192 -7.91 -11.78 0.99
C ALA A 192 -9.30 -12.41 0.75
N VAL A 193 -10.05 -12.65 1.82
CA VAL A 193 -11.43 -13.16 1.77
C VAL A 193 -12.37 -12.17 1.07
N ALA A 194 -12.17 -10.87 1.23
CA ALA A 194 -12.95 -9.84 0.53
C ALA A 194 -12.77 -9.92 -0.99
N VAL A 195 -11.53 -10.09 -1.47
CA VAL A 195 -11.24 -10.30 -2.90
C VAL A 195 -11.92 -11.56 -3.43
N TYR A 196 -11.92 -12.64 -2.65
CA TYR A 196 -12.61 -13.87 -2.98
C TYR A 196 -14.13 -13.68 -3.04
N GLY A 197 -14.72 -13.01 -2.04
CA GLY A 197 -16.16 -12.73 -1.96
C GLY A 197 -16.66 -11.90 -3.14
N VAL A 198 -15.96 -10.82 -3.48
CA VAL A 198 -16.31 -10.00 -4.66
C VAL A 198 -16.18 -10.80 -5.95
N ARG A 199 -15.18 -11.68 -6.07
CA ARG A 199 -14.98 -12.51 -7.26
C ARG A 199 -16.10 -13.53 -7.46
N LYS A 200 -16.59 -14.13 -6.38
CA LYS A 200 -17.70 -15.10 -6.41
C LYS A 200 -19.08 -14.45 -6.34
N GLU A 201 -19.15 -13.12 -6.26
CA GLU A 201 -20.40 -12.37 -6.03
C GLU A 201 -21.15 -12.84 -4.77
N ASP A 202 -20.40 -13.30 -3.75
CA ASP A 202 -20.97 -13.75 -2.48
C ASP A 202 -21.36 -12.55 -1.62
N LYS A 203 -22.66 -12.29 -1.54
CA LYS A 203 -23.23 -11.14 -0.83
C LYS A 203 -22.93 -11.18 0.66
N ILE A 204 -22.85 -12.35 1.28
CA ILE A 204 -22.63 -12.47 2.74
C ILE A 204 -21.21 -12.02 3.06
N ILE A 205 -20.23 -12.58 2.36
CA ILE A 205 -18.82 -12.23 2.55
C ILE A 205 -18.58 -10.73 2.34
N VAL A 206 -19.14 -10.18 1.26
CA VAL A 206 -18.93 -8.76 0.93
C VAL A 206 -19.67 -7.83 1.90
N PHE A 207 -20.84 -8.22 2.41
CA PHE A 207 -21.54 -7.46 3.44
C PHE A 207 -20.79 -7.46 4.78
N CYS A 208 -20.27 -8.62 5.21
CA CYS A 208 -19.40 -8.71 6.38
C CYS A 208 -18.14 -7.86 6.21
N PHE A 209 -17.55 -7.84 5.01
CA PHE A 209 -16.40 -6.99 4.71
C PHE A 209 -16.74 -5.50 4.78
N LEU A 210 -17.87 -5.05 4.21
CA LEU A 210 -18.31 -3.66 4.32
C LEU A 210 -18.53 -3.23 5.78
N PHE A 211 -19.14 -4.10 6.59
CA PHE A 211 -19.27 -3.85 8.02
C PHE A 211 -17.89 -3.71 8.71
N GLY A 212 -16.94 -4.58 8.36
CA GLY A 212 -15.55 -4.48 8.81
C GLY A 212 -14.87 -3.17 8.42
N LEU A 213 -15.12 -2.65 7.21
CA LEU A 213 -14.61 -1.34 6.78
C LEU A 213 -15.19 -0.18 7.58
N ILE A 214 -16.47 -0.23 7.96
CA ILE A 214 -17.07 0.78 8.85
C ILE A 214 -16.39 0.77 10.22
N LEU A 215 -16.15 -0.42 10.78
CA LEU A 215 -15.39 -0.55 12.02
C LEU A 215 -13.95 -0.04 11.87
N ALA A 216 -13.30 -0.30 10.75
CA ALA A 216 -11.96 0.21 10.45
C ALA A 216 -11.92 1.74 10.41
N VAL A 217 -12.91 2.38 9.76
CA VAL A 217 -13.05 3.85 9.76
C VAL A 217 -13.20 4.38 11.18
N ALA A 218 -14.10 3.80 11.98
CA ALA A 218 -14.30 4.19 13.37
C ALA A 218 -13.01 4.03 14.21
N TYR A 219 -12.27 2.94 14.00
CA TYR A 219 -10.99 2.69 14.66
C TYR A 219 -9.92 3.71 14.28
N PHE A 220 -9.77 4.05 12.99
CA PHE A 220 -8.82 5.08 12.54
C PHE A 220 -9.18 6.46 13.12
N ILE A 221 -10.46 6.82 13.17
CA ILE A 221 -10.91 8.06 13.83
C ILE A 221 -10.56 8.05 15.32
N PHE A 222 -10.86 6.96 16.03
CA PHE A 222 -10.50 6.81 17.44
C PHE A 222 -8.99 6.95 17.67
N LYS A 223 -8.15 6.34 16.82
CA LYS A 223 -6.69 6.47 16.91
C LYS A 223 -6.22 7.89 16.63
N LEU A 224 -6.78 8.57 15.63
CA LEU A 224 -6.47 9.97 15.34
C LEU A 224 -6.77 10.87 16.54
N VAL A 225 -7.93 10.69 17.18
CA VAL A 225 -8.27 11.42 18.42
C VAL A 225 -7.27 11.09 19.53
N ARG A 226 -6.98 9.80 19.78
CA ARG A 226 -6.04 9.36 20.84
C ARG A 226 -4.63 9.97 20.66
N ILE A 227 -4.15 10.11 19.43
CA ILE A 227 -2.85 10.74 19.11
C ILE A 227 -2.86 12.22 19.52
N HIS A 228 -3.95 12.95 19.27
CA HIS A 228 -4.04 14.39 19.55
C HIS A 228 -4.40 14.70 21.01
N THR A 229 -5.12 13.81 21.70
CA THR A 229 -5.50 14.00 23.10
C THR A 229 -4.36 13.65 24.08
N ARG A 230 -3.55 12.63 23.79
CA ARG A 230 -2.49 12.16 24.71
C ARG A 230 -1.09 12.64 24.27
N GLN A 231 -0.93 13.94 24.05
CA GLN A 231 0.27 14.50 23.40
C GLN A 231 1.60 14.08 24.06
N ALA A 232 1.65 13.91 25.38
CA ALA A 232 2.87 13.49 26.09
C ALA A 232 3.38 12.09 25.67
N GLN A 233 2.50 11.17 25.27
CA GLN A 233 2.87 9.82 24.82
C GLN A 233 3.29 9.79 23.34
N TYR A 234 2.89 10.80 22.55
CA TYR A 234 3.08 10.83 21.09
C TYR A 234 3.90 12.05 20.62
N ALA A 235 4.46 12.86 21.52
CA ALA A 235 4.97 14.20 21.23
C ALA A 235 5.88 14.24 20.01
N ASP A 236 6.70 13.21 19.89
CA ASP A 236 7.74 13.06 18.89
C ASP A 236 7.31 12.39 17.58
N THR A 237 6.25 11.59 17.67
CA THR A 237 5.86 10.58 16.69
C THR A 237 4.50 10.95 16.05
N LYS A 238 3.81 11.95 16.62
CA LYS A 238 2.46 12.38 16.26
C LYS A 238 2.30 12.79 14.82
N TYR A 239 3.29 13.45 14.22
CA TYR A 239 3.16 13.99 12.86
C TYR A 239 3.12 12.86 11.83
N TYR A 240 4.07 11.93 11.91
CA TYR A 240 4.07 10.74 11.05
C TYR A 240 2.90 9.81 11.31
N LEU A 241 2.56 9.53 12.58
CA LEU A 241 1.42 8.67 12.90
C LEU A 241 0.12 9.27 12.37
N THR A 242 -0.06 10.58 12.52
CA THR A 242 -1.24 11.29 11.99
C THR A 242 -1.25 11.26 10.46
N PHE A 243 -0.12 11.56 9.80
CA PHE A 243 -0.02 11.51 8.34
C PHE A 243 -0.38 10.12 7.80
N PHE A 244 0.21 9.08 8.38
CA PHE A 244 -0.04 7.70 7.96
C PHE A 244 -1.48 7.27 8.24
N ALA A 245 -2.05 7.67 9.39
CA ALA A 245 -3.43 7.37 9.76
C ALA A 245 -4.45 8.09 8.86
N VAL A 246 -4.21 9.36 8.50
CA VAL A 246 -5.08 10.11 7.56
C VAL A 246 -5.01 9.49 6.16
N LEU A 247 -3.82 9.12 5.69
CA LEU A 247 -3.64 8.47 4.40
C LEU A 247 -4.32 7.09 4.37
N SER A 248 -4.17 6.30 5.44
CA SER A 248 -4.85 5.01 5.60
C SER A 248 -6.37 5.16 5.64
N LEU A 249 -6.88 6.17 6.36
CA LEU A 249 -8.30 6.47 6.43
C LEU A 249 -8.89 6.83 5.05
N ALA A 250 -8.17 7.65 4.27
CA ALA A 250 -8.58 7.99 2.91
C ALA A 250 -8.65 6.74 2.00
N MET A 251 -7.68 5.84 2.12
CA MET A 251 -7.67 4.57 1.40
C MET A 251 -8.85 3.67 1.79
N VAL A 252 -9.13 3.50 3.09
CA VAL A 252 -10.27 2.69 3.57
C VAL A 252 -11.60 3.25 3.06
N ILE A 253 -11.78 4.57 3.05
CA ILE A 253 -12.99 5.22 2.51
C ILE A 253 -13.11 4.96 1.00
N ALA A 254 -12.01 5.09 0.25
CA ALA A 254 -12.00 4.77 -1.17
C ALA A 254 -12.37 3.29 -1.41
N THR A 255 -11.81 2.36 -0.63
CA THR A 255 -12.12 0.92 -0.71
C THR A 255 -13.59 0.66 -0.42
N PHE A 256 -14.18 1.34 0.57
CA PHE A 256 -15.60 1.23 0.90
C PHE A 256 -16.50 1.67 -0.26
N ILE A 257 -16.23 2.83 -0.86
CA ILE A 257 -17.02 3.34 -1.99
C ILE A 257 -16.96 2.39 -3.19
N ILE A 258 -15.77 1.89 -3.52
CA ILE A 258 -15.59 0.97 -4.64
C ILE A 258 -16.22 -0.40 -4.34
N ALA A 259 -16.15 -0.88 -3.11
CA ALA A 259 -16.82 -2.12 -2.70
C ALA A 259 -18.35 -2.05 -2.90
N ILE A 260 -18.98 -0.91 -2.56
CA ILE A 260 -20.41 -0.69 -2.84
C ILE A 260 -20.68 -0.76 -4.35
N LYS A 261 -19.86 -0.08 -5.17
CA LYS A 261 -20.02 -0.15 -6.63
C LYS A 261 -19.87 -1.57 -7.18
N CYS A 262 -18.99 -2.39 -6.61
CA CYS A 262 -18.89 -3.81 -6.95
C CYS A 262 -20.21 -4.54 -6.68
N ILE A 263 -20.84 -4.34 -5.53
CA ILE A 263 -22.13 -5.00 -5.18
C ILE A 263 -23.25 -4.60 -6.14
N LEU A 264 -23.33 -3.31 -6.50
CA LEU A 264 -24.34 -2.80 -7.45
C LEU A 264 -24.19 -3.40 -8.86
N ASN A 265 -23.03 -4.00 -9.13
CA ASN A 265 -22.71 -4.67 -10.38
C ASN A 265 -22.90 -6.19 -10.33
N PHE A 266 -23.26 -6.77 -9.18
CA PHE A 266 -23.49 -8.22 -9.05
C PHE A 266 -24.70 -8.70 -9.87
N GLY A 267 -24.66 -9.96 -10.30
CA GLY A 267 -25.70 -10.62 -11.08
C GLY A 267 -25.74 -10.24 -12.56
N LYS A 268 -24.80 -9.40 -13.02
CA LYS A 268 -24.78 -8.87 -14.39
C LYS A 268 -23.74 -9.54 -15.31
N GLY A 269 -23.27 -10.73 -14.91
CA GLY A 269 -22.42 -11.60 -15.76
C GLY A 269 -20.90 -11.46 -15.58
N LEU A 270 -20.40 -10.64 -14.65
CA LEU A 270 -18.96 -10.48 -14.41
C LEU A 270 -18.30 -11.78 -13.95
N ALA A 271 -18.90 -12.47 -12.98
CA ALA A 271 -18.35 -13.70 -12.41
C ALA A 271 -18.13 -14.78 -13.47
N CYS A 272 -19.06 -14.95 -14.42
CA CYS A 272 -18.94 -15.93 -15.50
C CYS A 272 -17.73 -15.61 -16.41
N HIS A 273 -17.54 -14.34 -16.77
CA HIS A 273 -16.41 -13.92 -17.60
C HIS A 273 -15.06 -14.06 -16.86
N LEU A 274 -15.03 -13.78 -15.54
CA LEU A 274 -13.85 -13.99 -14.69
C LEU A 274 -13.51 -15.49 -14.49
N ALA A 275 -14.53 -16.36 -14.45
CA ALA A 275 -14.36 -17.81 -14.34
C ALA A 275 -13.79 -18.41 -15.63
N ASN A 276 -14.36 -18.05 -16.79
CA ASN A 276 -13.89 -18.56 -18.09
C ASN A 276 -12.43 -18.17 -18.39
N LYS A 277 -11.98 -16.98 -17.98
CA LYS A 277 -10.58 -16.56 -18.13
C LYS A 277 -9.58 -17.45 -17.36
N ASN A 278 -9.98 -17.99 -16.21
CA ASN A 278 -9.13 -18.87 -15.43
C ASN A 278 -9.02 -20.24 -16.11
N ASN A 279 -10.13 -20.79 -16.60
CA ASN A 279 -10.14 -22.07 -17.31
C ASN A 279 -9.28 -22.01 -18.59
N SER A 280 -9.31 -20.90 -19.34
CA SER A 280 -8.42 -20.72 -20.50
C SER A 280 -6.94 -20.61 -20.13
N LYS A 281 -6.61 -20.09 -18.95
CA LYS A 281 -5.22 -20.06 -18.44
C LYS A 281 -4.75 -21.43 -17.92
N GLU A 282 -5.65 -22.23 -17.39
CA GLU A 282 -5.36 -23.58 -16.89
C GLU A 282 -5.16 -24.56 -18.05
N HIS A 283 -5.89 -24.40 -19.16
CA HIS A 283 -5.73 -25.19 -20.39
C HIS A 283 -4.49 -24.85 -21.24
N SER A 284 -3.68 -23.85 -20.82
CA SER A 284 -2.45 -23.42 -21.53
C SER A 284 -1.17 -23.84 -20.82
N ILE A 285 -1.26 -24.68 -19.77
CA ILE A 285 -0.11 -25.41 -19.24
C ILE A 285 0.13 -26.60 -20.19
N PRO A 286 1.27 -26.68 -20.92
CA PRO A 286 1.49 -27.78 -21.83
C PRO A 286 1.63 -29.07 -21.02
N VAL A 287 0.82 -30.06 -21.37
CA VAL A 287 0.99 -31.45 -20.91
C VAL A 287 2.38 -31.88 -21.38
N GLU A 288 3.32 -31.94 -20.44
CA GLU A 288 4.66 -32.48 -20.65
C GLU A 288 4.48 -33.92 -21.13
N ARG A 289 4.82 -34.18 -22.40
CA ARG A 289 4.78 -35.52 -22.98
C ARG A 289 5.86 -36.34 -22.30
N LEU A 290 5.44 -37.25 -21.43
CA LEU A 290 6.25 -38.41 -21.04
C LEU A 290 6.61 -39.18 -22.32
N PRO A 291 7.89 -39.38 -22.66
CA PRO A 291 8.26 -40.39 -23.62
C PRO A 291 8.13 -41.74 -22.92
N PHE A 292 7.12 -42.50 -23.33
CA PHE A 292 7.17 -43.95 -23.29
C PHE A 292 8.10 -44.41 -24.42
N GLU A 293 8.91 -45.43 -24.08
CA GLU A 293 9.85 -46.22 -24.90
C GLU A 293 11.23 -45.61 -25.19
#